data_AF-A0A1V3G6X7-F1
#
_entry.id   AF-A0A1V3G6X7-F1
#
_cell.length_a   1.000
_cell.length_b   1.000
_cell.length_c   1.000
_cell.angle_alpha   90.00
_cell.angle_beta   90.00
_cell.angle_gamma   90.00
#
_symmetry.space_group_name_H-M   'P 1'
#
loop_
_entity.id
_entity.type
_entity.pdbx_description
1 polymer ?
#
loop_
_entity_poly.entity_id
_entity_poly.type
_entity_poly.pdbx_seq_one_letter_code
_entity_poly.pdbx_strand_id
1 'polypeptide(L)'
;MSLFNNSSCCGGDTAGTTREKSKCTGCVCELLNQLANNRMNGNLCAMGAQQVVRLVLKGADRGLDVTGGGGPATEFTIVSFDPKTCCLVVTHREGNDTITSVFDCRCICGIVCVPSRNGLTAPSVLG
;
A
#
# COMPACT_ATOMS: atom_id res chain seq x y z
N MET A 1 -21.70 14.24 -7.94
CA MET A 1 -21.70 12.82 -8.34
C MET A 1 -20.93 12.07 -7.26
N SER A 2 -21.59 11.14 -6.57
CA SER A 2 -21.01 10.43 -5.41
C SER A 2 -20.05 9.35 -5.90
N LEU A 3 -18.78 9.42 -5.50
CA LEU A 3 -17.71 8.47 -5.87
C LEU A 3 -17.67 7.22 -4.97
N PHE A 4 -18.55 7.13 -3.98
CA PHE A 4 -18.60 5.99 -3.07
C PHE A 4 -19.68 5.02 -3.54
N ASN A 5 -19.27 4.06 -4.37
CA ASN A 5 -20.12 2.93 -4.68
C ASN A 5 -20.29 2.07 -3.42
N ASN A 6 -21.52 1.64 -3.18
CA ASN A 6 -22.07 1.17 -1.92
C ASN A 6 -21.61 -0.26 -1.58
N SER A 7 -20.32 -0.47 -1.36
CA SER A 7 -19.78 -1.72 -0.80
C SER A 7 -19.03 -1.40 0.48
N SER A 8 -19.74 -1.62 1.60
CA SER A 8 -19.28 -1.57 2.98
C SER A 8 -17.77 -1.82 3.14
N CYS A 9 -17.06 -0.78 3.57
CA CYS A 9 -15.64 -0.84 3.95
C CYS A 9 -15.41 -1.68 5.22
N CYS A 10 -16.47 -2.11 5.91
CA CYS A 10 -16.41 -2.83 7.17
C CYS A 10 -17.52 -3.88 7.22
N GLY A 11 -17.25 -5.09 6.69
CA GLY A 11 -18.11 -6.26 6.88
C GLY A 11 -19.21 -6.43 5.84
N GLY A 12 -19.27 -7.64 5.28
CA GLY A 12 -20.27 -8.05 4.30
C GLY A 12 -19.93 -9.43 3.77
N ASP A 13 -20.26 -10.47 4.54
CA ASP A 13 -20.37 -11.83 4.04
C ASP A 13 -21.49 -11.88 2.99
N THR A 14 -21.17 -11.60 1.73
CA THR A 14 -22.07 -11.87 0.62
C THR A 14 -21.54 -13.04 -0.18
N ALA A 15 -22.22 -14.17 -0.02
CA ALA A 15 -22.13 -15.33 -0.88
C ALA A 15 -22.61 -14.97 -2.30
N GLY A 16 -21.95 -15.55 -3.32
CA GLY A 16 -22.46 -15.58 -4.69
C GLY A 16 -22.18 -14.35 -5.56
N THR A 17 -21.05 -14.35 -6.25
CA THR A 17 -20.95 -14.16 -7.70
C THR A 17 -19.50 -14.41 -8.12
N THR A 18 -19.32 -15.12 -9.22
CA THR A 18 -18.08 -15.65 -9.79
C THR A 18 -17.17 -14.55 -10.36
N ARG A 19 -16.54 -13.77 -9.48
CA ARG A 19 -15.16 -13.29 -9.69
C ARG A 19 -14.28 -14.17 -8.81
N GLU A 20 -13.12 -14.59 -9.28
CA GLU A 20 -12.11 -15.19 -8.40
C GLU A 20 -11.95 -14.28 -7.18
N LYS A 21 -12.59 -14.63 -6.06
CA LYS A 21 -12.59 -13.83 -4.83
C LYS A 21 -11.14 -13.82 -4.40
N SER A 22 -10.44 -12.74 -4.73
CA SER A 22 -9.16 -12.38 -4.14
C SER A 22 -9.27 -12.70 -2.64
N LYS A 23 -8.43 -13.61 -2.15
CA LYS A 23 -8.38 -13.97 -0.72
C LYS A 23 -7.94 -12.77 0.13
N CYS A 24 -7.52 -11.68 -0.51
CA CYS A 24 -7.08 -10.44 0.07
C CYS A 24 -8.29 -9.56 0.36
N THR A 25 -9.00 -9.88 1.45
CA THR A 25 -10.14 -9.10 1.91
C THR A 25 -9.68 -7.95 2.82
N GLY A 26 -10.28 -6.77 2.65
CA GLY A 26 -10.00 -5.56 3.44
C GLY A 26 -9.71 -4.34 2.59
N CYS A 27 -9.96 -3.14 3.13
CA CYS A 27 -9.84 -1.87 2.39
C CYS A 27 -8.46 -1.68 1.76
N VAL A 28 -7.39 -1.98 2.51
CA VAL A 28 -6.02 -1.82 2.02
C VAL A 28 -5.70 -2.81 0.90
N CYS A 29 -6.09 -4.08 1.06
CA CYS A 29 -5.89 -5.09 0.03
C CYS A 29 -6.65 -4.76 -1.26
N GLU A 30 -7.90 -4.28 -1.14
CA GLU A 30 -8.71 -3.87 -2.30
C GLU A 30 -8.09 -2.65 -2.99
N LEU A 31 -7.61 -1.66 -2.22
CA LEU A 31 -6.90 -0.50 -2.75
C LEU A 31 -5.63 -0.91 -3.53
N LEU A 32 -4.80 -1.78 -2.95
CA LEU A 32 -3.59 -2.29 -3.59
C LEU A 32 -3.89 -3.14 -4.83
N ASN A 33 -4.99 -3.91 -4.79
CA ASN A 33 -5.46 -4.67 -5.94
C ASN A 33 -5.91 -3.74 -7.08
N GLN A 34 -6.60 -2.64 -6.77
CA GLN A 34 -6.98 -1.64 -7.76
C GLN A 34 -5.75 -0.93 -8.35
N LEU A 35 -4.72 -0.69 -7.53
CA LEU A 35 -3.44 -0.13 -7.98
C LEU A 35 -2.71 -1.07 -8.94
N ALA A 36 -2.53 -2.33 -8.56
CA ALA A 36 -1.81 -3.32 -9.35
C ALA A 36 -2.47 -3.58 -10.72
N ASN A 37 -3.80 -3.49 -10.78
CA ASN A 37 -4.55 -3.70 -12.03
C ASN A 37 -4.70 -2.41 -12.86
N ASN A 38 -3.94 -1.34 -12.57
CA ASN A 38 -4.05 -0.04 -13.23
C ASN A 38 -5.48 0.52 -13.28
N ARG A 39 -6.36 0.07 -12.36
CA ARG A 39 -7.77 0.48 -12.33
C ARG A 39 -7.95 1.85 -11.67
N MET A 40 -6.95 2.32 -10.94
CA MET A 40 -6.86 3.72 -10.54
C MET A 40 -6.24 4.51 -11.68
N ASN A 41 -7.12 5.02 -12.55
CA ASN A 41 -6.80 5.95 -13.63
C ASN A 41 -6.44 7.32 -13.02
N GLY A 42 -5.30 7.35 -12.34
CA GLY A 42 -4.95 8.40 -11.38
C GLY A 42 -5.49 8.09 -9.98
N ASN A 43 -4.54 7.96 -9.06
CA ASN A 43 -4.64 8.29 -7.63
C ASN A 43 -4.62 7.14 -6.60
N LEU A 44 -3.41 6.68 -6.22
CA LEU A 44 -3.14 6.38 -4.81
C LEU A 44 -2.77 7.67 -4.05
N CYS A 45 -1.99 8.58 -4.68
CA CYS A 45 -1.73 9.97 -4.22
C CYS A 45 -1.49 10.99 -5.40
N ALA A 46 -1.97 10.66 -6.63
CA ALA A 46 -2.03 11.34 -7.96
C ALA A 46 -1.00 12.40 -8.37
N MET A 47 -0.43 12.45 -9.59
CA MET A 47 -0.32 11.57 -10.76
C MET A 47 1.16 11.63 -11.20
N GLY A 48 1.72 10.54 -11.73
CA GLY A 48 3.04 10.52 -12.36
C GLY A 48 4.26 10.45 -11.42
N ALA A 49 4.04 10.47 -10.10
CA ALA A 49 5.10 10.38 -9.10
C ALA A 49 5.15 9.01 -8.41
N GLN A 50 6.36 8.61 -8.05
CA GLN A 50 6.65 7.44 -7.23
C GLN A 50 5.86 7.49 -5.92
N GLN A 51 5.22 6.37 -5.56
CA GLN A 51 4.27 6.31 -4.46
C GLN A 51 4.99 6.01 -3.15
N VAL A 52 5.31 7.08 -2.41
CA VAL A 52 5.85 7.00 -1.06
C VAL A 52 4.70 7.00 -0.05
N VAL A 53 4.68 5.99 0.81
CA VAL A 53 3.62 5.77 1.79
C VAL A 53 4.19 5.43 3.16
N ARG A 54 3.39 5.64 4.20
CA ARG A 54 3.61 5.06 5.53
C ARG A 54 2.56 3.99 5.76
N LEU A 55 2.99 2.84 6.27
CA LEU A 55 2.11 1.72 6.57
C LEU A 55 1.67 1.78 8.02
N VAL A 56 0.40 1.49 8.30
CA VAL A 56 -0.10 1.30 9.67
C VAL A 56 -0.53 -0.16 9.79
N LEU A 57 0.08 -0.90 10.71
CA LEU A 57 -0.25 -2.30 10.94
C LEU A 57 -1.46 -2.45 11.85
N LYS A 58 -2.23 -3.52 11.67
CA LYS A 58 -3.35 -3.87 12.57
C LYS A 58 -2.83 -4.00 14.01
N GLY A 59 -3.55 -3.37 14.93
CA GLY A 59 -3.17 -3.32 16.35
C GLY A 59 -2.12 -2.25 16.69
N ALA A 60 -1.58 -1.53 15.70
CA ALA A 60 -0.74 -0.36 15.93
C ALA A 60 -1.59 0.92 15.95
N ASP A 61 -1.22 1.84 16.83
CA ASP A 61 -1.77 3.19 16.96
C ASP A 61 -1.01 4.22 16.08
N ARG A 62 0.16 3.84 15.60
CA ARG A 62 1.08 4.67 14.81
C ARG A 62 1.60 3.95 13.57
N GLY A 63 2.17 4.72 12.65
CA GLY A 63 2.82 4.18 11.47
C GLY A 63 4.01 3.28 11.83
N LEU A 64 4.26 2.30 10.97
CA LEU A 64 5.32 1.31 11.11
C LEU A 64 6.69 2.00 11.07
N ASP A 65 7.48 1.78 12.12
CA ASP A 65 8.89 2.14 12.20
C ASP A 65 9.71 0.84 12.19
N VAL A 66 10.35 0.54 11.06
CA VAL A 66 11.25 -0.62 10.93
C VAL A 66 12.71 -0.28 11.20
N THR A 67 13.07 1.00 11.29
CA THR A 67 14.44 1.43 11.56
C THR A 67 14.75 1.47 13.06
N GLY A 68 13.74 1.30 13.91
CA GLY A 68 13.89 1.04 15.35
C GLY A 68 14.40 2.21 16.18
N GLY A 69 14.52 3.40 15.56
CA GLY A 69 15.11 4.59 16.18
C GLY A 69 14.15 5.42 17.03
N GLY A 70 12.86 5.04 17.13
CA GLY A 70 11.83 5.86 17.78
C GLY A 70 11.54 7.16 17.01
N GLY A 71 11.90 7.17 15.72
CA GLY A 71 11.78 8.30 14.82
C GLY A 71 10.40 8.38 14.16
N PRO A 72 10.24 9.23 13.12
CA PRO A 72 9.03 9.22 12.32
C PRO A 72 8.85 7.85 11.65
N ALA A 73 7.59 7.45 11.43
CA ALA A 73 7.26 6.21 10.74
C ALA A 73 8.00 6.09 9.39
N THR A 74 8.46 4.88 9.08
CA THR A 74 9.26 4.59 7.89
C THR A 74 8.47 4.89 6.62
N GLU A 75 9.15 5.55 5.68
CA GLU A 75 8.61 5.86 4.37
C GLU A 75 8.97 4.75 3.39
N PHE A 76 7.94 4.13 2.83
CA PHE A 76 8.03 2.99 1.94
C PHE A 76 7.66 3.41 0.52
N THR A 77 8.46 3.00 -0.45
CA THR A 77 8.07 3.01 -1.87
C THR A 77 7.35 1.70 -2.18
N ILE A 78 6.15 1.79 -2.76
CA ILE A 78 5.47 0.61 -3.29
C ILE A 78 6.16 0.14 -4.57
N VAL A 79 6.57 -1.12 -4.61
CA VAL A 79 7.19 -1.74 -5.80
C VAL A 79 6.16 -2.56 -6.56
N SER A 80 5.47 -3.46 -5.87
CA SER A 80 4.48 -4.34 -6.49
C SER A 80 3.50 -4.91 -5.45
N PHE A 81 2.39 -5.44 -5.94
CA PHE A 81 1.41 -6.17 -5.13
C PHE A 81 0.93 -7.39 -5.90
N ASP A 82 0.91 -8.54 -5.25
CA ASP A 82 0.38 -9.79 -5.81
C ASP A 82 -1.00 -10.11 -5.21
N PRO A 83 -2.10 -10.01 -5.99
CA PRO A 83 -3.45 -10.28 -5.51
C PRO A 83 -3.73 -11.77 -5.25
N LYS A 84 -2.86 -12.69 -5.69
CA LYS A 84 -3.02 -14.13 -5.39
C LYS A 84 -2.49 -14.49 -4.01
N THR A 85 -1.39 -13.86 -3.61
CA THR A 85 -0.71 -14.12 -2.32
C THR A 85 -0.99 -13.06 -1.26
N CYS A 86 -1.59 -11.93 -1.64
CA CYS A 86 -1.83 -10.77 -0.77
C CYS A 86 -0.55 -10.06 -0.30
N CYS A 87 0.56 -10.33 -0.97
CA CYS A 87 1.86 -9.77 -0.64
C CYS A 87 2.04 -8.40 -1.30
N LEU A 88 2.32 -7.40 -0.47
CA LEU A 88 2.80 -6.08 -0.85
C LEU A 88 4.33 -6.07 -0.75
N VAL A 89 5.00 -5.76 -1.85
CA VAL A 89 6.45 -5.55 -1.89
C VAL A 89 6.73 -4.05 -1.86
N VAL A 90 7.56 -3.64 -0.90
CA VAL A 90 7.99 -2.25 -0.73
C VAL A 90 9.50 -2.15 -0.59
N THR A 91 10.04 -0.96 -0.84
CA THR A 91 11.41 -0.61 -0.49
C THR A 91 11.45 0.58 0.46
N HIS A 92 12.47 0.64 1.31
CA HIS A 92 12.75 1.79 2.16
C HIS A 92 14.27 2.00 2.29
N ARG A 93 14.67 3.15 2.82
CA ARG A 93 16.08 3.45 3.11
C ARG A 93 16.43 3.10 4.55
N GLU A 94 17.55 2.41 4.72
CA GLU A 94 18.18 2.17 6.01
C GLU A 94 19.64 2.62 5.89
N GLY A 95 19.96 3.80 6.45
CA GLY A 95 21.23 4.46 6.18
C GLY A 95 21.40 4.76 4.68
N ASN A 96 22.48 4.24 4.09
CA ASN A 96 22.75 4.38 2.65
C ASN A 96 22.14 3.26 1.81
N ASP A 97 21.63 2.20 2.45
CA ASP A 97 21.14 1.02 1.78
C ASP A 97 19.66 1.15 1.42
N THR A 98 19.27 0.45 0.36
CA THR A 98 17.85 0.30 -0.03
C THR A 98 17.42 -1.12 0.30
N ILE A 99 16.49 -1.25 1.24
CA ILE A 99 16.03 -2.54 1.74
C ILE A 99 14.66 -2.86 1.14
N THR A 100 14.51 -4.07 0.64
CA THR A 100 13.24 -4.62 0.15
C THR A 100 12.55 -5.38 1.27
N SER A 101 11.27 -5.09 1.50
CA SER A 101 10.45 -5.76 2.50
C SER A 101 9.15 -6.26 1.88
N VAL A 102 8.65 -7.38 2.40
CA VAL A 102 7.39 -7.99 1.96
C VAL A 102 6.43 -8.00 3.13
N PHE A 103 5.24 -7.43 2.92
CA PHE A 103 4.18 -7.36 3.91
C PHE A 103 2.93 -8.06 3.39
N ASP A 104 2.25 -8.78 4.28
CA ASP A 104 0.89 -9.25 3.99
C ASP A 104 -0.09 -8.07 4.12
N CYS A 105 -0.82 -7.74 3.05
CA CYS A 105 -1.78 -6.62 3.08
C CYS A 105 -2.89 -6.82 4.12
N ARG A 106 -3.17 -8.08 4.51
CA ARG A 106 -4.16 -8.41 5.54
C ARG A 106 -3.70 -7.97 6.93
N CYS A 107 -2.40 -7.72 7.13
CA CYS A 107 -1.83 -7.17 8.36
C CYS A 107 -1.83 -5.64 8.40
N ILE A 108 -2.16 -4.98 7.30
CA ILE A 108 -2.12 -3.53 7.17
C ILE A 108 -3.54 -2.99 7.43
N CYS A 109 -3.67 -2.07 8.38
CA CYS A 109 -4.94 -1.41 8.68
C CYS A 109 -5.09 -0.07 7.95
N GLY A 110 -3.99 0.55 7.54
CA GLY A 110 -4.01 1.82 6.82
C GLY A 110 -2.76 2.07 6.00
N ILE A 111 -2.94 2.84 4.93
CA ILE A 111 -1.86 3.40 4.11
C ILE A 111 -2.02 4.91 4.17
N VAL A 112 -0.94 5.61 4.54
CA VAL A 112 -0.90 7.07 4.58
C VAL A 112 0.02 7.57 3.47
N CYS A 113 -0.53 8.33 2.55
CA CYS A 113 0.23 9.01 1.50
C CYS A 113 1.19 10.03 2.11
N VAL A 114 2.47 9.98 1.71
CA VAL A 114 3.43 11.04 2.01
C VAL A 114 3.55 11.92 0.77
N PRO A 115 3.24 13.23 0.86
CA PRO A 115 3.43 14.12 -0.28
C PRO A 115 4.91 14.13 -0.67
N SER A 116 5.19 13.98 -1.97
CA SER A 116 6.55 14.04 -2.50
C SER A 116 7.16 15.39 -2.14
N ARG A 117 8.10 15.40 -1.18
CA ARG A 117 8.88 16.59 -0.86
C ARG A 117 9.89 16.75 -1.98
N ASN A 118 9.71 17.78 -2.81
CA ASN A 118 10.60 18.26 -3.87
C ASN A 118 12.00 17.61 -3.89
N GLY A 119 12.25 16.72 -4.85
CA GLY A 119 13.61 16.41 -5.33
C GLY A 119 14.28 15.11 -4.86
N LEU A 120 13.65 14.28 -4.02
CA LEU A 120 14.21 12.96 -3.70
C LEU A 120 13.72 11.92 -4.71
N THR A 121 14.39 11.85 -5.86
CA THR A 121 14.29 10.70 -6.76
C THR A 121 14.80 9.48 -6.03
N ALA A 122 13.95 8.47 -5.84
CA ALA A 122 14.44 7.18 -5.38
C ALA A 122 15.31 6.55 -6.48
N PRO A 123 16.16 5.57 -6.12
CA PRO A 123 17.02 4.93 -7.10
C PRO A 123 16.16 4.24 -8.16
N SER A 124 16.29 4.71 -9.40
CA SER A 124 15.84 4.00 -10.58
C SER A 124 16.55 2.65 -10.63
N VAL A 125 15.78 1.57 -10.53
CA VAL A 125 16.28 0.22 -10.82
C VAL A 125 16.54 0.20 -12.33
N LEU A 126 17.80 0.39 -12.72
CA LEU A 126 18.26 0.17 -14.09
C LEU A 126 18.15 -1.33 -14.36
N GLY A 127 17.24 -1.69 -15.27
CA GLY A 127 17.27 -2.97 -15.98
C GLY A 127 18.32 -2.97 -17.08
#